data_AF-A0A133YQC9-F1
#
_entry.id   AF-A0A133YQC9-F1
#
_cell.length_a   1.000
_cell.length_b   1.000
_cell.length_c   1.000
_cell.angle_alpha   90.00
_cell.angle_beta   90.00
_cell.angle_gamma   90.00
#
_symmetry.space_group_name_H-M   'P 1'
#
loop_
_entity.id
_entity.type
_entity.pdbx_description
1 polymer ?
#
loop_
_entity_poly.entity_id
_entity_poly.type
_entity_poly.pdbx_seq_one_letter_code
_entity_poly.pdbx_strand_id
1 'polypeptide(L)'
;MNKKIIASALALAMCLPVTSKANILNANTMLQEEFKIENSNLSFSSSPLSINFKSDEDLYKIKEIYVNDTKLTEKTVVRTMYDLENNEFWKKTKTGDTILYIKRSVFNKGDKIKFVTDKKEVIFTLKENSGDNILDKEKVIDKNSHEENPLPTPSVPSVTPSYDNITFKETTSMGETYYKTNPEDKILNVKEVFVDNKKYEKYSSKWITGQEKFFVNTDEKQLYLGRNVENGKVIKLVFNDSSSI
;
A
#
# COMPACT_ATOMS: atom_id res chain seq x y z
N MET A 1 53.19 45.49 -32.44
CA MET A 1 52.70 44.12 -32.74
C MET A 1 51.99 43.58 -31.51
N ASN A 2 50.74 43.14 -31.70
CA ASN A 2 49.88 42.52 -30.68
C ASN A 2 50.55 41.33 -29.99
N LYS A 3 50.32 41.17 -28.68
CA LYS A 3 49.53 40.06 -28.12
C LYS A 3 49.39 40.20 -26.60
N LYS A 4 48.13 40.26 -26.16
CA LYS A 4 47.68 40.01 -24.78
C LYS A 4 47.90 38.52 -24.47
N ILE A 5 48.40 38.20 -23.29
CA ILE A 5 48.05 36.95 -22.59
C ILE A 5 47.81 37.31 -21.12
N ILE A 6 46.56 37.13 -20.71
CA ILE A 6 46.08 37.19 -19.34
C ILE A 6 46.20 35.76 -18.80
N ALA A 7 46.84 35.57 -17.65
CA ALA A 7 46.71 34.35 -16.86
C ALA A 7 46.38 34.75 -15.42
N SER A 8 45.13 34.50 -15.05
CA SER A 8 44.51 34.72 -13.75
C SER A 8 45.13 33.80 -12.69
N ALA A 9 45.56 34.40 -11.58
CA ALA A 9 46.03 33.69 -10.40
C ALA A 9 44.88 32.94 -9.71
N LEU A 10 45.19 31.70 -9.34
CA LEU A 10 44.34 30.71 -8.68
C LEU A 10 44.03 31.16 -7.24
N ALA A 11 42.78 31.51 -6.94
CA ALA A 11 42.33 31.75 -5.57
C ALA A 11 41.98 30.41 -4.91
N LEU A 12 42.76 30.06 -3.89
CA LEU A 12 42.57 28.90 -3.01
C LEU A 12 41.39 29.18 -2.06
N ALA A 13 40.17 28.81 -2.46
CA ALA A 13 39.00 28.87 -1.58
C ALA A 13 38.85 27.52 -0.85
N MET A 14 39.34 27.47 0.38
CA MET A 14 38.93 26.46 1.36
C MET A 14 37.47 26.73 1.73
N CYS A 15 36.53 26.03 1.10
CA CYS A 15 35.18 25.85 1.59
C CYS A 15 34.96 24.35 1.80
N LEU A 16 35.15 23.87 3.03
CA LEU A 16 34.59 22.60 3.46
C LEU A 16 33.08 22.82 3.70
N PRO A 17 32.18 22.14 2.99
CA PRO A 17 30.80 22.09 3.41
C PRO A 17 30.66 21.10 4.58
N VAL A 18 30.46 21.68 5.77
CA VAL A 18 29.72 21.05 6.86
C VAL A 18 28.34 20.67 6.31
N THR A 19 28.07 19.37 6.13
CA THR A 19 26.75 18.68 6.29
C THR A 19 26.80 17.29 5.65
N SER A 20 27.18 16.25 6.40
CA SER A 20 27.00 14.86 5.95
C SER A 20 25.74 14.18 6.53
N LYS A 21 24.90 14.90 7.29
CA LYS A 21 23.62 14.35 7.79
C LYS A 21 22.41 14.63 6.89
N ALA A 22 22.50 15.60 5.96
CA ALA A 22 21.39 15.93 5.06
C ALA A 22 21.31 15.02 3.82
N ASN A 23 22.40 14.34 3.44
CA ASN A 23 22.43 13.45 2.27
C ASN A 23 21.96 12.01 2.53
N ILE A 24 21.66 11.64 3.78
CA ILE A 24 21.07 10.32 4.09
C ILE A 24 19.54 10.39 4.00
N LEU A 25 18.94 11.58 4.16
CA LEU A 25 17.48 11.72 4.16
C LEU A 25 16.86 11.74 2.76
N ASN A 26 17.67 11.91 1.70
CA ASN A 26 17.18 12.02 0.31
C ASN A 26 17.40 10.75 -0.53
N ALA A 27 18.01 9.70 0.03
CA ALA A 27 18.11 8.40 -0.62
C ALA A 27 16.82 7.57 -0.45
N ASN A 28 16.09 7.78 0.65
CA ASN A 28 14.84 7.07 0.93
C ASN A 28 13.64 7.61 0.13
N THR A 29 13.73 8.81 -0.44
CA THR A 29 12.67 9.43 -1.24
C THR A 29 12.77 9.09 -2.74
N MET A 30 13.86 8.45 -3.18
CA MET A 30 14.09 8.06 -4.58
C MET A 30 13.91 6.54 -4.85
N LEU A 31 13.49 5.77 -3.85
CA LEU A 31 13.18 4.34 -3.98
C LEU A 31 11.65 4.14 -3.88
N GLN A 32 10.87 4.55 -4.88
CA GLN A 32 9.40 4.45 -4.76
C GLN A 32 8.66 3.57 -5.75
N GLU A 33 9.29 2.99 -6.77
CA GLU A 33 8.64 1.94 -7.57
C GLU A 33 9.71 0.93 -7.98
N GLU A 34 9.67 -0.29 -7.46
CA GLU A 34 10.58 -1.35 -7.93
C GLU A 34 10.12 -1.87 -9.30
N PHE A 35 8.81 -1.85 -9.53
CA PHE A 35 8.20 -2.23 -10.79
C PHE A 35 7.34 -1.11 -11.35
N LYS A 36 7.51 -0.82 -12.65
CA LYS A 36 6.62 0.09 -13.36
C LYS A 36 5.52 -0.71 -14.05
N ILE A 37 4.42 -0.92 -13.33
CA ILE A 37 3.20 -1.56 -13.87
C ILE A 37 2.40 -0.52 -14.64
N GLU A 38 2.03 -0.83 -15.88
CA GLU A 38 1.17 0.03 -16.71
C GLU A 38 -0.30 -0.17 -16.41
N ASN A 39 -0.72 -1.44 -16.34
CA ASN A 39 -2.06 -1.83 -15.96
C ASN A 39 -2.09 -3.31 -15.55
N SER A 40 -3.21 -3.72 -14.97
CA SER A 40 -3.49 -5.11 -14.64
C SER A 40 -4.95 -5.43 -14.95
N ASN A 41 -5.24 -6.55 -15.60
CA ASN A 41 -6.61 -6.95 -15.94
C ASN A 41 -6.92 -8.37 -15.46
N LEU A 42 -8.15 -8.56 -14.97
CA LEU A 42 -8.75 -9.86 -14.72
C LEU A 42 -10.17 -9.84 -15.25
N SER A 43 -10.50 -10.65 -16.26
CA SER A 43 -11.85 -10.61 -16.83
C SER A 43 -12.92 -11.20 -15.90
N PHE A 44 -12.55 -12.22 -15.12
CA PHE A 44 -13.39 -12.88 -14.11
C PHE A 44 -12.48 -13.61 -13.11
N SER A 45 -12.99 -13.97 -11.95
CA SER A 45 -12.17 -14.50 -10.84
C SER A 45 -11.35 -15.76 -11.20
N SER A 46 -11.80 -16.55 -12.18
CA SER A 46 -11.09 -17.75 -12.66
C SER A 46 -10.25 -17.52 -13.94
N SER A 47 -10.24 -16.29 -14.48
CA SER A 47 -9.36 -15.92 -15.60
C SER A 47 -7.90 -15.86 -15.15
N PRO A 48 -6.94 -16.05 -16.07
CA PRO A 48 -5.58 -15.61 -15.83
C PRO A 48 -5.57 -14.11 -15.52
N LEU A 49 -4.90 -13.73 -14.43
CA LEU A 49 -4.58 -12.34 -14.14
C LEU A 49 -3.47 -11.90 -15.11
N SER A 50 -3.67 -10.78 -15.80
CA SER A 50 -2.69 -10.18 -16.68
C SER A 50 -2.13 -8.90 -16.06
N ILE A 51 -0.81 -8.72 -16.13
CA ILE A 51 -0.12 -7.55 -15.60
C ILE A 51 0.86 -7.06 -16.65
N ASN A 52 0.64 -5.84 -17.14
CA ASN A 52 1.47 -5.20 -18.14
C ASN A 52 2.56 -4.37 -17.46
N PHE A 53 3.81 -4.58 -17.86
CA PHE A 53 4.96 -3.84 -17.35
C PHE A 53 5.48 -2.89 -18.42
N LYS A 54 6.05 -1.75 -18.00
CA LYS A 54 6.65 -0.78 -18.93
C LYS A 54 7.88 -1.31 -19.66
N SER A 55 8.57 -2.30 -19.09
CA SER A 55 9.81 -2.82 -19.66
C SER A 55 10.02 -4.30 -19.34
N ASP A 56 10.63 -5.03 -20.27
CA ASP A 56 11.06 -6.42 -20.06
C ASP A 56 11.99 -6.55 -18.85
N GLU A 57 12.81 -5.52 -18.59
CA GLU A 57 13.70 -5.47 -17.44
C GLU A 57 12.93 -5.59 -16.12
N ASP A 58 11.81 -4.89 -15.99
CA ASP A 58 10.97 -4.96 -14.80
C ASP A 58 10.34 -6.34 -14.63
N LEU A 59 9.90 -6.96 -15.73
CA LEU A 59 9.34 -8.32 -15.70
C LEU A 59 10.39 -9.38 -15.33
N TYR A 60 11.63 -9.26 -15.83
CA TYR A 60 12.70 -10.24 -15.59
C TYR A 60 13.41 -10.10 -14.23
N LYS A 61 13.23 -8.98 -13.53
CA LYS A 61 13.65 -8.84 -12.11
C LYS A 61 12.91 -9.82 -11.20
N ILE A 62 11.69 -10.24 -11.58
CA ILE A 62 10.86 -11.17 -10.82
C ILE A 62 11.44 -12.58 -10.92
N LYS A 63 11.99 -13.07 -9.81
CA LYS A 63 12.52 -14.43 -9.66
C LYS A 63 11.46 -15.42 -9.21
N GLU A 64 10.63 -15.00 -8.26
CA GLU A 64 9.58 -15.83 -7.70
C GLU A 64 8.29 -15.05 -7.55
N ILE A 65 7.18 -15.76 -7.67
CA ILE A 65 5.84 -15.19 -7.50
C ILE A 65 5.11 -16.03 -6.47
N TYR A 66 4.46 -15.33 -5.54
CA TYR A 66 3.55 -15.93 -4.58
C TYR A 66 2.19 -15.28 -4.71
N VAL A 67 1.14 -16.09 -4.55
CA VAL A 67 -0.21 -15.60 -4.30
C VAL A 67 -0.60 -16.06 -2.89
N ASN A 68 -0.81 -15.09 -2.01
CA ASN A 68 -0.80 -15.26 -0.56
C ASN A 68 0.52 -15.95 -0.15
N ASP A 69 0.44 -17.15 0.41
CA ASP A 69 1.61 -17.94 0.82
C ASP A 69 1.95 -19.06 -0.19
N THR A 70 1.23 -19.16 -1.30
CA THR A 70 1.46 -20.20 -2.31
C THR A 70 2.48 -19.74 -3.33
N LYS A 71 3.65 -20.39 -3.37
CA LYS A 71 4.63 -20.22 -4.45
C LYS A 71 4.09 -20.74 -5.78
N LEU A 72 4.25 -19.96 -6.84
CA LEU A 72 3.81 -20.33 -8.18
C LEU A 72 4.95 -20.90 -9.02
N THR A 73 4.59 -21.68 -10.03
CA THR A 73 5.54 -22.32 -10.97
C THR A 73 5.60 -21.54 -12.29
N GLU A 74 6.81 -21.18 -12.73
CA GLU A 74 7.02 -20.54 -14.03
C GLU A 74 6.88 -21.57 -15.17
N LYS A 75 6.13 -21.21 -16.22
CA LYS A 75 6.11 -21.93 -17.49
C LYS A 75 6.83 -21.14 -18.56
N THR A 76 7.76 -21.80 -19.24
CA THR A 76 8.57 -21.19 -20.30
C THR A 76 8.06 -21.51 -21.71
N VAL A 77 7.29 -22.59 -21.86
CA VAL A 77 6.71 -23.02 -23.13
C VAL A 77 5.18 -22.99 -23.02
N VAL A 78 4.60 -21.88 -23.47
CA VAL A 78 3.15 -21.61 -23.44
C VAL A 78 2.75 -21.05 -24.80
N ARG A 79 1.69 -21.59 -25.42
CA ARG A 79 1.19 -21.06 -26.70
C ARG A 79 0.21 -19.92 -26.45
N THR A 80 -0.65 -20.08 -25.45
CA THR A 80 -1.63 -19.09 -25.01
C THR A 80 -1.74 -19.07 -23.49
N MET A 81 -2.16 -17.94 -22.91
CA MET A 81 -2.42 -17.82 -21.46
C MET A 81 -3.42 -18.85 -20.90
N TYR A 82 -4.22 -19.49 -21.76
CA TYR A 82 -5.18 -20.52 -21.36
C TYR A 82 -4.54 -21.90 -21.17
N ASP A 83 -3.29 -22.09 -21.61
CA ASP A 83 -2.55 -23.34 -21.40
C ASP A 83 -1.92 -23.41 -20.00
N LEU A 84 -2.01 -22.34 -19.22
CA LEU A 84 -1.56 -22.31 -17.82
C LEU A 84 -2.48 -23.15 -16.95
N GLU A 85 -1.90 -23.99 -16.10
CA GLU A 85 -2.61 -24.70 -15.05
C GLU A 85 -2.73 -23.85 -13.78
N ASN A 86 -3.51 -24.32 -12.82
CA ASN A 86 -3.66 -23.63 -11.54
C ASN A 86 -2.29 -23.54 -10.81
N ASN A 87 -1.99 -22.36 -10.27
CA ASN A 87 -0.73 -22.03 -9.60
C ASN A 87 0.48 -21.88 -10.52
N GLU A 88 0.24 -21.60 -11.80
CA GLU A 88 1.30 -21.37 -12.76
C GLU A 88 1.31 -19.91 -13.22
N PHE A 89 2.45 -19.46 -13.70
CA PHE A 89 2.58 -18.16 -14.34
C PHE A 89 3.46 -18.23 -15.58
N TRP A 90 3.28 -17.26 -16.47
CA TRP A 90 4.07 -17.13 -17.69
C TRP A 90 4.43 -15.67 -17.96
N LYS A 91 5.70 -15.43 -18.26
CA LYS A 91 6.22 -14.15 -18.73
C LYS A 91 6.19 -14.15 -20.26
N LYS A 92 5.26 -13.39 -20.84
CA LYS A 92 5.19 -13.16 -22.27
C LYS A 92 6.05 -11.94 -22.61
N THR A 93 7.10 -12.18 -23.38
CA THR A 93 7.98 -11.16 -23.93
C THR A 93 8.10 -11.40 -25.43
N LYS A 94 7.19 -10.80 -26.21
CA LYS A 94 7.36 -10.66 -27.67
C LYS A 94 7.42 -9.18 -27.96
N THR A 95 8.11 -8.78 -29.03
CA THR A 95 8.33 -7.37 -29.39
C THR A 95 7.04 -6.54 -29.27
N GLY A 96 6.96 -5.71 -28.23
CA GLY A 96 5.81 -4.82 -27.96
C GLY A 96 4.83 -5.29 -26.87
N ASP A 97 4.92 -6.53 -26.39
CA ASP A 97 4.06 -7.11 -25.34
C ASP A 97 4.92 -7.60 -24.17
N THR A 98 5.03 -6.80 -23.10
CA THR A 98 5.65 -7.18 -21.83
C THR A 98 4.58 -7.51 -20.80
N ILE A 99 4.13 -8.77 -20.76
CA ILE A 99 2.96 -9.18 -19.97
C ILE A 99 3.31 -10.37 -19.07
N LEU A 100 2.91 -10.28 -17.81
CA LEU A 100 2.87 -11.41 -16.88
C LEU A 100 1.45 -11.97 -16.81
N TYR A 101 1.32 -13.26 -17.04
CA TYR A 101 0.07 -13.99 -16.80
C TYR A 101 0.21 -14.87 -15.57
N ILE A 102 -0.76 -14.80 -14.65
CA ILE A 102 -0.83 -15.65 -13.46
C ILE A 102 -2.14 -16.41 -13.47
N LYS A 103 -2.10 -17.74 -13.37
CA LYS A 103 -3.28 -18.58 -13.32
C LYS A 103 -3.55 -19.09 -11.91
N ARG A 104 -4.76 -18.83 -11.45
CA ARG A 104 -5.36 -19.41 -10.25
C ARG A 104 -6.74 -19.97 -10.60
N SER A 105 -7.20 -20.95 -9.82
CA SER A 105 -8.58 -21.44 -9.91
C SER A 105 -9.57 -20.32 -9.62
N VAL A 106 -9.28 -19.52 -8.59
CA VAL A 106 -10.04 -18.34 -8.20
C VAL A 106 -9.07 -17.31 -7.60
N PHE A 107 -9.23 -16.07 -8.03
CA PHE A 107 -8.70 -14.87 -7.38
C PHE A 107 -9.79 -14.21 -6.53
N ASN A 108 -9.43 -13.85 -5.30
CA ASN A 108 -10.31 -13.16 -4.37
C ASN A 108 -9.80 -11.74 -4.12
N LYS A 109 -10.74 -10.81 -3.94
CA LYS A 109 -10.42 -9.48 -3.40
C LYS A 109 -9.64 -9.66 -2.10
N GLY A 110 -8.51 -8.97 -1.99
CA GLY A 110 -7.59 -9.03 -0.85
C GLY A 110 -6.40 -9.98 -1.04
N ASP A 111 -6.41 -10.84 -2.07
CA ASP A 111 -5.27 -11.73 -2.36
C ASP A 111 -3.97 -10.92 -2.51
N LYS A 112 -2.91 -11.42 -1.88
CA LYS A 112 -1.59 -10.78 -1.90
C LYS A 112 -0.75 -11.37 -3.01
N ILE A 113 -0.36 -10.57 -3.98
CA ILE A 113 0.52 -11.00 -5.06
C ILE A 113 1.91 -10.47 -4.74
N LYS A 114 2.81 -11.38 -4.39
CA LYS A 114 4.16 -11.05 -3.99
C LYS A 114 5.15 -11.40 -5.08
N PHE A 115 5.92 -10.42 -5.52
CA PHE A 115 7.06 -10.58 -6.41
C PHE A 115 8.34 -10.55 -5.59
N VAL A 116 9.18 -11.55 -5.79
CA VAL A 116 10.46 -11.68 -5.12
C VAL A 116 11.56 -11.39 -6.13
N THR A 117 12.42 -10.41 -5.80
CA THR A 117 13.63 -10.07 -6.57
C THR A 117 14.87 -10.47 -5.79
N ASP A 118 16.04 -10.22 -6.38
CA ASP A 118 17.33 -10.47 -5.72
C ASP A 118 17.51 -9.60 -4.46
N LYS A 119 16.86 -8.42 -4.41
CA LYS A 119 17.09 -7.41 -3.37
C LYS A 119 15.90 -7.20 -2.45
N LYS A 120 14.70 -7.46 -2.93
CA LYS A 120 13.47 -6.99 -2.29
C LYS A 120 12.33 -7.97 -2.45
N GLU A 121 11.31 -7.79 -1.63
CA GLU A 121 9.99 -8.38 -1.82
C GLU A 121 8.97 -7.27 -2.00
N VAL A 122 8.15 -7.43 -3.04
CA VAL A 122 7.14 -6.46 -3.40
C VAL A 122 5.78 -7.10 -3.33
N ILE A 123 4.87 -6.50 -2.58
CA ILE A 123 3.54 -7.05 -2.34
C ILE A 123 2.49 -6.10 -2.91
N PHE A 124 1.70 -6.62 -3.84
CA PHE A 124 0.48 -6.02 -4.34
C PHE A 124 -0.73 -6.67 -3.68
N THR A 125 -1.83 -5.93 -3.57
CA THR A 125 -3.12 -6.48 -3.12
C THR A 125 -4.11 -6.44 -4.26
N LEU A 126 -4.84 -7.53 -4.48
CA LEU A 126 -5.91 -7.54 -5.47
C LEU A 126 -7.14 -6.77 -4.93
N LYS A 127 -7.57 -5.73 -5.64
CA LYS A 127 -8.70 -4.87 -5.23
C LYS A 127 -10.06 -5.49 -5.50
N GLU A 128 -10.15 -6.22 -6.60
CA GLU A 128 -11.39 -6.73 -7.18
C GLU A 128 -11.14 -8.08 -7.84
N ASN A 129 -12.17 -8.88 -7.96
CA ASN A 129 -12.12 -10.21 -8.58
C ASN A 129 -12.39 -10.17 -10.10
N SER A 130 -12.54 -8.97 -10.67
CA SER A 130 -12.59 -8.70 -12.12
C SER A 130 -12.39 -7.20 -12.37
N GLY A 131 -11.92 -6.81 -13.55
CA GLY A 131 -11.77 -5.42 -13.98
C GLY A 131 -10.34 -5.06 -14.42
N ASP A 132 -10.13 -3.77 -14.63
CA ASP A 132 -8.85 -3.15 -14.97
C ASP A 132 -8.22 -2.44 -13.77
N ASN A 133 -6.89 -2.35 -13.74
CA ASN A 133 -6.08 -1.71 -12.69
C ASN A 133 -6.39 -2.20 -11.27
N ILE A 134 -6.65 -3.51 -11.16
CA ILE A 134 -7.06 -4.21 -9.95
C ILE A 134 -5.92 -4.52 -8.96
N LEU A 135 -4.69 -4.06 -9.19
CA LEU A 135 -3.60 -4.15 -8.20
C LEU A 135 -3.46 -2.85 -7.42
N ASP A 136 -3.48 -2.97 -6.09
CA ASP A 136 -3.32 -1.87 -5.14
C ASP A 136 -1.87 -1.61 -4.78
N LYS A 137 -1.66 -0.52 -4.01
CA LYS A 137 -0.35 0.05 -3.69
C LYS A 137 0.69 -1.00 -3.30
N GLU A 138 1.86 -0.83 -3.90
CA GLU A 138 3.08 -1.58 -3.67
C GLU A 138 3.56 -1.42 -2.22
N LYS A 139 3.72 -2.52 -1.50
CA LYS A 139 4.54 -2.55 -0.27
C LYS A 139 5.88 -3.19 -0.60
N VAL A 140 6.97 -2.44 -0.44
CA VAL A 140 8.34 -2.89 -0.70
C VAL A 140 9.04 -3.24 0.61
N ILE A 141 9.70 -4.39 0.66
CA ILE A 141 10.48 -4.88 1.80
C ILE A 141 11.90 -5.16 1.32
N ASP A 142 12.91 -4.50 1.89
CA ASP A 142 14.32 -4.70 1.53
C ASP A 142 14.89 -5.94 2.23
N LYS A 143 15.48 -6.88 1.48
CA LYS A 143 16.07 -8.11 2.06
C LYS A 143 17.39 -7.86 2.80
N ASN A 144 18.03 -6.72 2.55
CA ASN A 144 19.33 -6.36 3.14
C ASN A 144 19.24 -5.34 4.27
N SER A 145 18.04 -4.90 4.67
CA SER A 145 17.92 -4.08 5.88
C SER A 145 18.12 -4.98 7.10
N HIS A 146 19.31 -4.96 7.69
CA HIS A 146 19.47 -5.39 9.07
C HIS A 146 18.54 -4.53 9.93
N GLU A 147 17.51 -5.12 10.53
CA GLU A 147 16.90 -4.54 11.73
C GLU A 147 18.01 -4.45 12.79
N GLU A 148 18.48 -3.24 13.06
CA GLU A 148 19.20 -2.98 14.31
C GLU A 148 18.21 -3.15 15.46
N ASN A 149 18.25 -4.32 16.10
CA ASN A 149 17.64 -4.52 17.41
C ASN A 149 18.31 -3.57 18.41
N PRO A 150 17.59 -2.64 19.06
CA PRO A 150 18.14 -1.93 20.20
C PRO A 150 18.34 -2.92 21.36
N LEU A 151 19.55 -2.92 21.95
CA LEU A 151 19.91 -3.67 23.16
C LEU A 151 18.91 -3.38 24.31
N PRO A 152 18.57 -4.35 25.18
CA PRO A 152 17.64 -4.11 26.28
C PRO A 152 18.28 -3.26 27.38
N THR A 153 17.75 -2.06 27.60
CA THR A 153 18.03 -1.22 28.77
C THR A 153 17.26 -1.77 29.98
N PRO A 154 17.83 -1.79 31.21
CA PRO A 154 17.17 -2.38 32.37
C PRO A 154 15.88 -1.63 32.75
N SER A 155 14.79 -2.38 32.86
CA SER A 155 13.45 -1.87 33.18
C SER A 155 13.35 -1.47 34.65
N VAL A 156 13.23 -0.17 34.92
CA VAL A 156 12.54 0.36 36.10
C VAL A 156 11.05 0.44 35.74
N PRO A 157 10.11 0.01 36.61
CA PRO A 157 8.70 0.07 36.28
C PRO A 157 8.23 1.53 36.28
N SER A 158 8.17 2.12 35.09
CA SER A 158 7.48 3.39 34.86
C SER A 158 6.05 3.06 34.46
N VAL A 159 5.11 3.31 35.37
CA VAL A 159 3.68 3.36 35.05
C VAL A 159 3.48 4.58 34.15
N THR A 160 3.52 4.37 32.84
CA THR A 160 3.18 5.38 31.84
C THR A 160 1.73 5.14 31.41
N PRO A 161 0.82 6.13 31.48
CA PRO A 161 -0.51 5.97 30.93
C PRO A 161 -0.41 5.76 29.42
N SER A 162 -0.92 4.63 28.93
CA SER A 162 -1.02 4.34 27.49
C SER A 162 -2.01 5.30 26.86
N TYR A 163 -1.50 6.39 26.28
CA TYR A 163 -2.25 7.09 25.24
C TYR A 163 -2.06 6.27 23.97
N ASP A 164 -3.00 5.37 23.69
CA ASP A 164 -3.09 4.75 22.37
C ASP A 164 -3.13 5.90 21.35
N ASN A 165 -2.08 6.06 20.53
CA ASN A 165 -2.03 7.04 19.44
C ASN A 165 -3.02 6.61 18.35
N ILE A 166 -4.31 6.75 18.63
CA ILE A 166 -5.38 6.45 17.71
C ILE A 166 -5.47 7.62 16.74
N THR A 167 -5.39 7.36 15.43
CA THR A 167 -5.71 8.38 14.42
C THR A 167 -7.01 8.01 13.71
N PHE A 168 -7.89 8.97 13.45
CA PHE A 168 -9.14 8.77 12.72
C PHE A 168 -9.08 9.52 11.39
N LYS A 169 -9.39 8.83 10.29
CA LYS A 169 -9.28 9.40 8.94
C LYS A 169 -10.52 9.11 8.12
N GLU A 170 -11.05 10.17 7.49
CA GLU A 170 -12.04 10.08 6.43
C GLU A 170 -11.39 9.57 5.13
N THR A 171 -12.07 8.64 4.46
CA THR A 171 -11.68 8.13 3.15
C THR A 171 -12.90 8.09 2.26
N THR A 172 -12.76 8.61 1.04
CA THR A 172 -13.79 8.52 0.01
C THR A 172 -13.30 7.60 -1.10
N SER A 173 -14.10 6.62 -1.47
CA SER A 173 -13.83 5.70 -2.57
C SER A 173 -15.12 5.44 -3.33
N MET A 174 -15.09 5.54 -4.66
CA MET A 174 -16.26 5.28 -5.52
C MET A 174 -17.54 6.04 -5.13
N GLY A 175 -17.39 7.25 -4.57
CA GLY A 175 -18.53 8.08 -4.13
C GLY A 175 -19.13 7.71 -2.77
N GLU A 176 -18.60 6.69 -2.09
CA GLU A 176 -18.93 6.37 -0.69
C GLU A 176 -17.87 6.96 0.24
N THR A 177 -18.31 7.62 1.32
CA THR A 177 -17.43 8.12 2.39
C THR A 177 -17.51 7.18 3.59
N TYR A 178 -16.35 6.75 4.07
CA TYR A 178 -16.20 5.95 5.26
C TYR A 178 -14.99 6.41 6.07
N TYR A 179 -14.90 5.92 7.30
CA TYR A 179 -13.86 6.32 8.23
C TYR A 179 -13.12 5.12 8.79
N LYS A 180 -11.82 5.30 9.05
CA LYS A 180 -10.94 4.26 9.60
C LYS A 180 -10.14 4.82 10.78
N THR A 181 -9.78 3.96 11.72
CA THR A 181 -8.79 4.26 12.75
C THR A 181 -7.42 3.70 12.39
N ASN A 182 -6.35 4.19 13.02
CA ASN A 182 -5.08 3.48 13.15
C ASN A 182 -4.80 3.35 14.66
N PRO A 183 -4.69 2.13 15.21
CA PRO A 183 -4.82 0.84 14.55
C PRO A 183 -6.23 0.59 13.99
N GLU A 184 -6.34 -0.10 12.85
CA GLU A 184 -7.61 -0.34 12.15
C GLU A 184 -8.64 -1.05 13.02
N ASP A 185 -8.21 -1.98 13.86
CA ASP A 185 -9.11 -2.75 14.74
C ASP A 185 -9.79 -1.89 15.82
N LYS A 186 -9.28 -0.69 16.12
CA LYS A 186 -9.91 0.19 17.11
C LYS A 186 -11.32 0.60 16.67
N ILE A 187 -11.59 0.72 15.36
CA ILE A 187 -12.92 1.08 14.83
C ILE A 187 -14.00 0.05 15.17
N LEU A 188 -13.62 -1.22 15.38
CA LEU A 188 -14.54 -2.29 15.75
C LEU A 188 -15.09 -2.11 17.16
N ASN A 189 -14.35 -1.39 18.00
CA ASN A 189 -14.71 -1.11 19.38
C ASN A 189 -15.54 0.17 19.53
N VAL A 190 -15.97 0.81 18.44
CA VAL A 190 -16.83 1.99 18.50
C VAL A 190 -18.18 1.61 19.11
N LYS A 191 -18.44 2.20 20.27
CA LYS A 191 -19.67 2.07 21.04
C LYS A 191 -20.68 3.14 20.63
N GLU A 192 -20.22 4.39 20.54
CA GLU A 192 -21.08 5.54 20.22
C GLU A 192 -20.37 6.49 19.25
N VAL A 193 -21.19 7.20 18.46
CA VAL A 193 -20.73 8.19 17.49
C VAL A 193 -21.52 9.47 17.68
N PHE A 194 -20.82 10.60 17.71
CA PHE A 194 -21.42 11.92 17.74
C PHE A 194 -20.90 12.74 16.56
N VAL A 195 -21.81 13.44 15.88
CA VAL A 195 -21.47 14.46 14.89
C VAL A 195 -22.01 15.78 15.42
N ASP A 196 -21.13 16.73 15.71
CA ASP A 196 -21.48 18.04 16.26
C ASP A 196 -22.36 17.94 17.52
N ASN A 197 -21.91 17.13 18.49
CA ASN A 197 -22.61 16.78 19.72
C ASN A 197 -23.95 16.04 19.55
N LYS A 198 -24.36 15.71 18.32
CA LYS A 198 -25.55 14.91 18.06
C LYS A 198 -25.20 13.43 18.00
N LYS A 199 -25.81 12.63 18.86
CA LYS A 199 -25.61 11.17 18.91
C LYS A 199 -26.25 10.51 17.68
N TYR A 200 -25.48 9.69 16.97
CA TYR A 200 -25.96 8.87 15.86
C TYR A 200 -26.35 7.48 16.38
N GLU A 201 -27.41 6.90 15.83
CA GLU A 201 -27.89 5.58 16.22
C GLU A 201 -27.12 4.47 15.48
N LYS A 202 -26.73 3.40 16.19
CA LYS A 202 -26.06 2.25 15.58
C LYS A 202 -27.05 1.44 14.75
N TYR A 203 -26.71 1.13 13.52
CA TYR A 203 -27.51 0.29 12.63
C TYR A 203 -26.76 -1.00 12.25
N SER A 204 -27.50 -2.00 11.77
CA SER A 204 -26.94 -3.31 11.39
C SER A 204 -26.51 -3.40 9.93
N SER A 205 -26.71 -2.35 9.14
CA SER A 205 -26.48 -2.35 7.69
C SER A 205 -25.90 -1.04 7.19
N LYS A 206 -25.15 -1.10 6.07
CA LYS A 206 -24.59 0.08 5.40
C LYS A 206 -25.63 0.96 4.68
N TRP A 207 -26.86 0.47 4.50
CA TRP A 207 -27.96 1.19 3.83
C TRP A 207 -28.60 2.26 4.73
N ILE A 208 -27.79 3.19 5.23
CA ILE A 208 -28.17 4.26 6.17
C ILE A 208 -28.16 5.65 5.54
N THR A 209 -28.00 5.74 4.22
CA THR A 209 -27.94 7.01 3.47
C THR A 209 -29.10 7.95 3.80
N GLY A 210 -28.77 9.21 4.10
CA GLY A 210 -29.70 10.26 4.54
C GLY A 210 -30.08 10.23 6.02
N GLN A 211 -29.65 9.23 6.80
CA GLN A 211 -30.07 9.03 8.19
C GLN A 211 -28.99 9.40 9.20
N GLU A 212 -29.38 9.82 10.41
CA GLU A 212 -28.48 10.12 11.53
C GLU A 212 -28.08 8.82 12.25
N LYS A 213 -27.55 7.89 11.47
CA LYS A 213 -27.15 6.55 11.88
C LYS A 213 -25.69 6.31 11.52
N PHE A 214 -25.09 5.35 12.20
CA PHE A 214 -23.78 4.83 11.84
C PHE A 214 -23.80 3.31 11.73
N PHE A 215 -22.93 2.79 10.89
CA PHE A 215 -22.72 1.35 10.72
C PHE A 215 -21.23 1.06 10.78
N VAL A 216 -20.84 0.04 11.54
CA VAL A 216 -19.46 -0.45 11.57
C VAL A 216 -19.43 -1.71 10.73
N ASN A 217 -18.76 -1.64 9.58
CA ASN A 217 -18.42 -2.80 8.78
C ASN A 217 -17.26 -3.51 9.48
N THR A 218 -17.56 -4.65 10.10
CA THR A 218 -16.57 -5.46 10.82
C THR A 218 -15.52 -6.05 9.91
N ASP A 219 -15.91 -6.43 8.69
CA ASP A 219 -15.06 -7.15 7.75
C ASP A 219 -14.03 -6.21 7.13
N GLU A 220 -14.48 -5.01 6.76
CA GLU A 220 -13.60 -4.01 6.14
C GLU A 220 -12.98 -3.03 7.15
N LYS A 221 -13.32 -3.15 8.44
CA LYS A 221 -12.89 -2.25 9.53
C LYS A 221 -13.16 -0.79 9.16
N GLN A 222 -14.41 -0.50 8.82
CA GLN A 222 -14.84 0.82 8.37
C GLN A 222 -16.07 1.27 9.13
N LEU A 223 -16.12 2.55 9.44
CA LEU A 223 -17.30 3.21 9.98
C LEU A 223 -17.96 4.03 8.88
N TYR A 224 -19.25 3.83 8.69
CA TYR A 224 -20.08 4.58 7.76
C TYR A 224 -21.01 5.50 8.55
N LEU A 225 -21.18 6.72 8.06
CA LEU A 225 -22.20 7.65 8.54
C LEU A 225 -23.30 7.75 7.49
N GLY A 226 -24.54 7.71 7.94
CA GLY A 226 -25.69 7.82 7.05
C GLY A 226 -25.83 9.20 6.41
N ARG A 227 -25.23 10.24 7.01
CA ARG A 227 -25.12 11.57 6.43
C ARG A 227 -23.66 11.96 6.23
N ASN A 228 -23.41 12.64 5.13
CA ASN A 228 -22.14 13.32 4.91
C ASN A 228 -21.94 14.38 6.00
N VAL A 229 -20.72 14.46 6.51
CA VAL A 229 -20.36 15.42 7.53
C VAL A 229 -19.89 16.69 6.82
N GLU A 230 -20.57 17.81 7.09
CA GLU A 230 -20.20 19.09 6.50
C GLU A 230 -18.83 19.55 6.98
N ASN A 231 -18.08 20.25 6.12
CA ASN A 231 -16.77 20.79 6.48
C ASN A 231 -16.86 21.65 7.77
N GLY A 232 -15.98 21.37 8.72
CA GLY A 232 -15.92 22.07 10.00
C GLY A 232 -16.76 21.45 11.12
N LYS A 233 -17.55 20.41 10.84
CA LYS A 233 -18.24 19.62 11.87
C LYS A 233 -17.28 18.61 12.52
N VAL A 234 -17.41 18.44 13.83
CA VAL A 234 -16.56 17.53 14.61
C VAL A 234 -17.23 16.17 14.72
N ILE A 235 -16.47 15.11 14.46
CA ILE A 235 -16.88 13.73 14.71
C ILE A 235 -16.18 13.28 15.99
N LYS A 236 -16.95 12.75 16.94
CA LYS A 236 -16.42 12.12 18.16
C LYS A 236 -16.81 10.66 18.18
N LEU A 237 -15.85 9.78 18.41
CA LEU A 237 -16.08 8.36 18.63
C LEU A 237 -15.87 8.03 20.10
N VAL A 238 -16.78 7.25 20.68
CA VAL A 238 -16.61 6.67 22.03
C VAL A 238 -16.45 5.17 21.87
N PHE A 239 -15.37 4.63 22.44
CA PHE A 239 -15.05 3.21 22.35
C PHE A 239 -15.59 2.44 23.57
N ASN A 240 -15.59 1.10 23.46
CA ASN A 240 -16.05 0.20 24.53
C ASN A 240 -15.25 0.35 25.84
N ASP A 241 -13.96 0.71 25.75
CA ASP A 241 -13.08 0.99 26.89
C ASP A 241 -13.32 2.39 27.52
N SER A 242 -14.35 3.12 27.06
CA SER A 242 -14.69 4.49 27.44
C SER A 242 -13.69 5.56 27.01
N SER A 243 -12.66 5.20 26.22
CA SER A 243 -11.83 6.19 25.54
C SER A 243 -12.61 6.88 24.42
N SER A 244 -12.15 8.06 24.00
CA SER A 244 -12.73 8.77 22.86
C SER A 244 -11.67 9.47 22.02
N ILE A 245 -11.95 9.61 20.74
CA ILE A 245 -11.22 10.44 19.78
C ILE A 245 -12.15 11.46 19.12
#